data_AF-A0A930FN77-F1
#
_entry.id   AF-A0A930FN77-F1
#
_cell.length_a   1.000
_cell.length_b   1.000
_cell.length_c   1.000
_cell.angle_alpha   90.00
_cell.angle_beta   90.00
_cell.angle_gamma   90.00
#
_symmetry.space_group_name_H-M   'P 1'
#
loop_
_entity.id
_entity.type
_entity.pdbx_description
1 polymer ?
#
loop_
_entity_poly.entity_id
_entity_poly.type
_entity_poly.pdbx_seq_one_letter_code
_entity_poly.pdbx_strand_id
1 'polypeptide(L)'
;MDLGDFFPQEIKDDFAKRNIEIGKTLLIEIPDFNISYKKYLIVVGINELHLAGVIINTEVNLNFAWNEALRKLHLLIKSNKHPFLKYDSYVDCSKLHKRLISEICDAIKKNPSIVIGNVSEDFLREVAFTILHAKTISVKDKKDFGFLPN
;
A
#
# COMPACT_ATOMS: atom_id res chain seq x y z
N MET A 1 24.64 4.51 11.60
CA MET A 1 25.16 4.26 10.24
C MET A 1 24.58 2.95 9.79
N ASP A 2 23.83 2.97 8.70
CA ASP A 2 23.28 1.78 8.06
C ASP A 2 24.19 1.40 6.89
N LEU A 3 24.30 0.13 6.55
CA LEU A 3 25.07 -0.33 5.38
C LEU A 3 24.58 0.33 4.09
N GLY A 4 23.31 0.73 4.06
CA GLY A 4 22.67 1.51 3.00
C GLY A 4 23.40 2.81 2.66
N ASP A 5 24.08 3.44 3.62
CA ASP A 5 24.71 4.75 3.43
C ASP A 5 25.88 4.71 2.43
N PHE A 6 26.56 3.56 2.32
CA PHE A 6 27.79 3.38 1.54
C PHE A 6 27.58 3.04 0.06
N PHE A 7 26.33 2.79 -0.37
CA PHE A 7 26.08 2.47 -1.78
C PHE A 7 26.15 3.73 -2.67
N PRO A 8 26.68 3.62 -3.90
CA PRO A 8 26.57 4.66 -4.92
C PRO A 8 25.13 5.09 -5.19
N GLN A 9 24.94 6.36 -5.55
CA GLN A 9 23.61 6.92 -5.79
C GLN A 9 22.84 6.20 -6.91
N GLU A 10 23.55 5.77 -7.97
CA GLU A 10 22.97 5.01 -9.08
C GLU A 10 22.33 3.69 -8.63
N ILE A 11 22.98 2.98 -7.69
CA ILE A 11 22.46 1.73 -7.12
C ILE A 11 21.21 2.00 -6.29
N LYS A 12 21.21 3.08 -5.50
CA LYS A 12 20.05 3.49 -4.69
C LYS A 12 18.87 3.86 -5.59
N ASP A 13 19.12 4.56 -6.69
CA ASP A 13 18.09 4.98 -7.64
C ASP A 13 17.46 3.80 -8.35
N ASP A 14 18.27 2.86 -8.82
CA ASP A 14 17.80 1.64 -9.47
C ASP A 14 17.05 0.73 -8.50
N PHE A 15 17.50 0.61 -7.25
CA PHE A 15 16.78 -0.13 -6.21
C PHE A 15 15.41 0.51 -5.91
N ALA A 16 15.34 1.83 -5.80
CA ALA A 16 14.09 2.53 -5.54
C ALA A 16 13.08 2.32 -6.67
N LYS A 17 13.50 2.49 -7.92
CA LYS A 17 12.63 2.29 -9.10
C LYS A 17 12.06 0.87 -9.17
N ARG A 18 12.89 -0.15 -8.93
CA ARG A 18 12.47 -1.57 -8.97
C ARG A 18 11.51 -1.97 -7.85
N ASN A 19 11.39 -1.17 -6.79
CA ASN A 19 10.50 -1.45 -5.67
C ASN A 19 9.22 -0.61 -5.66
N ILE A 20 8.99 0.21 -6.69
CA ILE A 20 7.70 0.84 -6.96
C ILE A 20 6.96 -0.02 -7.98
N GLU A 21 6.26 -1.02 -7.47
CA GLU A 21 5.55 -2.02 -8.26
C GLU A 21 4.25 -2.42 -7.54
N ILE A 22 3.21 -2.75 -8.31
CA ILE A 22 1.94 -3.25 -7.77
C ILE A 22 2.20 -4.54 -6.98
N GLY A 23 1.58 -4.67 -5.80
CA GLY A 23 1.78 -5.80 -4.88
C GLY A 23 2.92 -5.60 -3.88
N LYS A 24 3.80 -4.62 -4.07
CA LYS A 24 4.82 -4.25 -3.08
C LYS A 24 4.16 -3.69 -1.83
N THR A 25 4.69 -4.08 -0.67
CA THR A 25 4.28 -3.57 0.65
C THR A 25 5.38 -2.68 1.22
N LEU A 26 5.01 -1.45 1.57
CA LEU A 26 5.89 -0.42 2.09
C LEU A 26 5.52 -0.06 3.53
N LEU A 27 6.49 0.15 4.41
CA LEU A 27 6.28 0.67 5.76
C LEU A 27 6.40 2.20 5.75
N ILE A 28 5.25 2.89 5.76
CA ILE A 28 5.19 4.34 5.61
C ILE A 28 4.53 5.03 6.80
N GLU A 29 4.86 6.30 6.97
CA GLU A 29 4.10 7.19 7.83
C GLU A 29 2.91 7.76 7.05
N ILE A 30 1.75 7.86 7.72
CA ILE A 30 0.55 8.43 7.12
C ILE A 30 0.15 9.65 7.96
N PRO A 31 0.43 10.88 7.47
CA PRO A 31 0.17 12.11 8.23
C PRO A 31 -1.29 12.21 8.72
N ASP A 32 -2.24 11.79 7.88
CA ASP A 32 -3.68 11.83 8.17
C ASP A 32 -4.11 11.04 9.41
N PHE A 33 -3.33 10.05 9.86
CA PHE A 33 -3.77 9.17 10.96
C PHE A 33 -3.49 9.77 12.35
N ASN A 34 -2.75 10.88 12.46
CA ASN A 34 -2.34 11.46 13.76
C ASN A 34 -1.79 10.42 14.75
N ILE A 35 -1.03 9.45 14.23
CA ILE A 35 -0.40 8.38 15.00
C ILE A 35 1.12 8.46 14.85
N SER A 36 1.84 8.13 15.92
CA SER A 36 3.30 8.15 15.95
C SER A 36 3.98 6.93 15.31
N TYR A 37 3.20 5.98 14.80
CA TYR A 37 3.70 4.71 14.28
C TYR A 37 3.39 4.54 12.79
N LYS A 38 4.31 3.89 12.09
CA LYS A 38 4.20 3.60 10.66
C LYS A 38 3.18 2.48 10.40
N LYS A 39 2.57 2.53 9.22
CA LYS A 39 1.60 1.55 8.72
C LYS A 39 2.16 0.87 7.48
N TYR A 40 1.73 -0.36 7.23
CA TYR A 40 1.99 -1.01 5.95
C TYR A 40 1.03 -0.47 4.90
N LEU A 41 1.57 -0.09 3.74
CA LEU A 41 0.85 0.31 2.54
C LEU A 41 1.15 -0.71 1.44
N ILE A 42 0.11 -1.32 0.89
CA ILE A 42 0.22 -2.18 -0.30
C ILE A 42 0.01 -1.29 -1.52
N VAL A 43 0.96 -1.28 -2.45
CA VAL A 43 0.83 -0.58 -3.73
C VAL A 43 -0.16 -1.36 -4.59
N VAL A 44 -1.23 -0.69 -5.02
CA VAL A 44 -2.33 -1.32 -5.79
C VAL A 44 -2.55 -0.71 -7.16
N GLY A 45 -1.96 0.46 -7.41
CA GLY A 45 -2.01 1.10 -8.72
C GLY A 45 -0.95 2.18 -8.83
N ILE A 46 -0.50 2.46 -10.05
CA ILE A 46 0.56 3.41 -10.36
C ILE A 46 0.15 4.15 -11.62
N ASN A 47 0.31 5.48 -11.63
CA ASN A 47 0.21 6.31 -12.83
C ASN A 47 1.53 7.08 -13.04
N GLU A 48 1.54 8.09 -13.92
CA GLU A 48 2.77 8.80 -14.27
C GLU A 48 3.45 9.52 -13.08
N LEU A 49 2.68 9.97 -12.10
CA LEU A 49 3.20 10.82 -11.00
C LEU A 49 3.01 10.22 -9.61
N HIS A 50 2.00 9.36 -9.45
CA HIS A 50 1.54 8.87 -8.17
C HIS A 50 1.48 7.36 -8.13
N LEU A 51 1.72 6.83 -6.94
CA LEU A 51 1.24 5.52 -6.56
C LEU A 51 -0.02 5.66 -5.72
N ALA A 52 -0.92 4.69 -5.84
CA ALA A 52 -2.05 4.48 -4.95
C ALA A 52 -1.78 3.22 -4.13
N GLY A 53 -2.04 3.33 -2.82
CA GLY A 53 -1.98 2.19 -1.92
C GLY A 53 -3.14 2.08 -0.97
N VAL A 54 -3.30 0.89 -0.40
CA VAL A 54 -4.26 0.56 0.66
C VAL A 54 -3.53 0.19 1.94
N ILE A 55 -4.14 0.44 3.09
CA ILE A 55 -3.47 0.33 4.39
C ILE A 55 -3.82 -0.97 5.08
N ILE A 56 -2.81 -1.60 5.68
CA ILE A 56 -3.00 -2.73 6.58
C ILE A 56 -3.22 -2.21 8.00
N ASN A 57 -4.35 -2.61 8.59
CA ASN A 57 -4.71 -2.36 9.97
C ASN A 57 -4.76 -3.67 10.74
N THR A 58 -4.39 -3.60 12.00
CA THR A 58 -4.42 -4.75 12.92
C THR A 58 -5.85 -5.24 13.15
N GLU A 59 -6.78 -4.29 13.21
CA GLU A 59 -8.21 -4.52 13.43
C GLU A 59 -9.03 -3.58 12.53
N VAL A 60 -10.27 -3.98 12.23
CA VAL A 60 -11.24 -3.14 11.53
C VAL A 60 -11.79 -2.09 12.48
N ASN A 61 -11.65 -0.80 12.15
CA ASN A 61 -12.24 0.28 12.93
C ASN A 61 -13.76 0.31 12.72
N LEU A 62 -14.53 -0.18 13.70
CA LEU A 62 -15.99 -0.25 13.63
C LEU A 62 -16.69 1.11 13.65
N ASN A 63 -16.03 2.17 14.13
CA ASN A 63 -16.57 3.53 14.07
C ASN A 63 -16.63 4.02 12.61
N PHE A 64 -15.72 3.54 11.77
CA PHE A 64 -15.71 3.82 10.34
C PHE A 64 -16.50 2.76 9.55
N ALA A 65 -16.28 1.48 9.83
CA ALA A 65 -16.97 0.35 9.19
C ALA A 65 -18.31 0.01 9.89
N TRP A 66 -19.18 1.01 10.03
CA TRP A 66 -20.41 0.91 10.82
C TRP A 66 -21.50 0.05 10.15
N ASN A 67 -21.44 -0.14 8.82
CA ASN A 67 -22.36 -1.01 8.08
C ASN A 67 -21.65 -2.17 7.38
N GLU A 68 -22.43 -3.18 7.00
CA GLU A 68 -21.93 -4.40 6.36
C GLU A 68 -21.20 -4.13 5.03
N ALA A 69 -21.69 -3.18 4.23
CA ALA A 69 -21.07 -2.84 2.95
C ALA A 69 -19.66 -2.27 3.14
N LEU A 70 -19.44 -1.42 4.15
CA LEU A 70 -18.12 -0.90 4.50
C LEU A 70 -17.24 -2.00 5.10
N ARG A 71 -17.77 -2.86 5.96
CA ARG A 71 -17.00 -4.00 6.53
C ARG A 71 -16.47 -4.94 5.45
N LYS A 72 -17.23 -5.16 4.38
CA LYS A 72 -16.79 -5.97 3.22
C LYS A 72 -15.61 -5.36 2.46
N LEU A 73 -15.31 -4.07 2.64
CA LEU A 73 -14.13 -3.43 2.07
C LEU A 73 -12.86 -3.67 2.90
N HIS A 74 -12.96 -4.30 4.07
CA HIS A 74 -11.81 -4.66 4.90
C HIS A 74 -11.49 -6.15 4.74
N LEU A 75 -10.51 -6.46 3.88
CA LEU A 75 -10.14 -7.83 3.55
C LEU A 75 -9.17 -8.41 4.57
N LEU A 76 -9.43 -9.64 5.03
CA LEU A 76 -8.55 -10.36 5.94
C LEU A 76 -7.27 -10.78 5.21
N ILE A 77 -6.12 -10.30 5.67
CA ILE A 77 -4.81 -10.73 5.20
C ILE A 77 -4.18 -11.69 6.23
N LYS A 78 -3.83 -12.89 5.77
CA LYS A 78 -3.29 -13.96 6.61
C LYS A 78 -1.78 -13.84 6.77
N SER A 79 -1.31 -13.86 8.02
CA SER A 79 0.11 -13.81 8.38
C SER A 79 0.91 -15.02 7.91
N ASN A 80 0.30 -16.20 7.88
CA ASN A 80 0.96 -17.42 7.40
C ASN A 80 1.33 -17.38 5.89
N LYS A 81 0.62 -16.57 5.08
CA LYS A 81 0.92 -16.33 3.67
C LYS A 81 1.80 -15.09 3.45
N HIS A 82 1.96 -14.26 4.48
CA HIS A 82 2.63 -12.97 4.40
C HIS A 82 3.55 -12.80 5.62
N PRO A 83 4.78 -13.35 5.57
CA PRO A 83 5.67 -13.46 6.74
C PRO A 83 6.08 -12.12 7.37
N PHE A 84 5.89 -11.00 6.66
CA PHE A 84 6.11 -9.67 7.20
C PHE A 84 5.05 -9.24 8.23
N LEU A 85 3.93 -9.95 8.32
CA LEU A 85 2.89 -9.72 9.30
C LEU A 85 3.16 -10.56 10.56
N LYS A 86 3.09 -9.91 11.72
CA LYS A 86 3.15 -10.60 13.02
C LYS A 86 1.89 -11.40 13.34
N TYR A 87 0.73 -10.96 12.83
CA TYR A 87 -0.57 -11.56 13.06
C TYR A 87 -1.50 -11.26 11.88
N ASP A 88 -2.58 -12.03 11.75
CA ASP A 88 -3.63 -11.77 10.78
C ASP A 88 -4.17 -10.35 10.95
N SER A 89 -4.33 -9.65 9.84
CA SER A 89 -4.65 -8.22 9.81
C SER A 89 -5.73 -7.96 8.77
N TYR A 90 -6.11 -6.69 8.57
CA TYR A 90 -7.15 -6.28 7.63
C TYR A 90 -6.64 -5.20 6.68
N VAL A 91 -6.88 -5.37 5.38
CA VAL A 91 -6.55 -4.39 4.35
C VAL A 91 -7.76 -3.53 4.07
N ASP A 92 -7.63 -2.23 4.29
CA ASP A 92 -8.68 -1.25 4.06
C ASP A 92 -8.75 -0.82 2.59
N CYS A 93 -9.70 -1.40 1.86
CA CYS A 93 -9.96 -1.10 0.45
C CYS A 93 -11.00 0.02 0.28
N SER A 94 -11.39 0.72 1.34
CA SER A 94 -12.39 1.80 1.27
C SER A 94 -11.81 3.12 0.76
N LYS A 95 -10.49 3.33 0.90
CA LYS A 95 -9.79 4.57 0.55
C LYS A 95 -8.45 4.25 -0.13
N LEU A 96 -8.13 5.00 -1.19
CA LEU A 96 -6.79 5.00 -1.79
C LEU A 96 -5.94 6.09 -1.13
N HIS A 97 -4.75 5.71 -0.67
CA HIS A 97 -3.73 6.62 -0.20
C HIS A 97 -2.76 6.91 -1.34
N LYS A 98 -2.89 8.11 -1.91
CA LYS A 98 -2.03 8.58 -3.00
C LYS A 98 -0.73 9.14 -2.44
N ARG A 99 0.39 8.83 -3.09
CA ARG A 99 1.72 9.34 -2.77
C ARG A 99 2.47 9.66 -4.06
N LEU A 100 3.29 10.70 -4.04
CA LEU A 100 4.16 10.98 -5.17
C LEU A 100 5.19 9.87 -5.29
N ILE A 101 5.43 9.42 -6.52
CA ILE A 101 6.44 8.40 -6.82
C ILE A 101 7.82 8.91 -6.38
N SER A 102 8.12 10.19 -6.59
CA SER A 102 9.37 10.83 -6.18
C SER A 102 9.58 10.76 -4.66
N GLU A 103 8.57 11.10 -3.85
CA GLU A 103 8.65 11.04 -2.38
C GLU A 103 8.94 9.62 -1.89
N ILE A 104 8.29 8.63 -2.50
CA ILE A 104 8.49 7.23 -2.13
C ILE A 104 9.86 6.72 -2.57
N CYS A 105 10.29 7.08 -3.78
CA CYS A 105 11.66 6.83 -4.24
C CYS A 105 12.68 7.38 -3.26
N ASP A 106 12.55 8.64 -2.85
CA ASP A 106 13.49 9.28 -1.93
C ASP A 106 13.44 8.63 -0.54
N ALA A 107 12.26 8.22 -0.08
CA ALA A 107 12.11 7.46 1.15
C ALA A 107 12.81 6.09 1.08
N ILE A 108 12.70 5.37 -0.04
CA ILE A 108 13.39 4.08 -0.26
C ILE A 108 14.91 4.29 -0.32
N LYS A 109 15.39 5.31 -1.04
CA LYS A 109 16.84 5.62 -1.12
C LYS A 109 17.43 5.96 0.25
N LYS A 110 16.67 6.68 1.08
CA LYS A 110 17.07 7.07 2.44
C LYS A 110 17.01 5.89 3.41
N ASN A 111 16.04 5.00 3.25
CA ASN A 111 15.88 3.83 4.09
C ASN A 111 15.30 2.66 3.28
N PRO A 112 16.15 1.80 2.69
CA PRO A 112 15.72 0.66 1.89
C PRO A 112 14.81 -0.32 2.66
N SER A 113 14.96 -0.37 3.98
CA SER A 113 14.18 -1.25 4.86
C SER A 113 12.69 -0.89 4.96
N ILE A 114 12.25 0.22 4.35
CA ILE A 114 10.82 0.49 4.21
C ILE A 114 10.15 -0.43 3.19
N VAL A 115 10.90 -1.10 2.32
CA VAL A 115 10.38 -2.14 1.43
C VAL A 115 10.29 -3.43 2.21
N ILE A 116 9.08 -3.88 2.53
CA ILE A 116 8.84 -4.94 3.51
C ILE A 116 8.68 -6.31 2.84
N GLY A 117 8.08 -6.35 1.65
CA GLY A 117 7.82 -7.59 0.94
C GLY A 117 6.71 -7.41 -0.10
N ASN A 118 6.17 -8.53 -0.56
CA ASN A 118 5.10 -8.57 -1.53
C ASN A 118 3.87 -9.27 -0.94
N VAL A 119 2.68 -8.82 -1.32
CA VAL A 119 1.48 -9.64 -1.13
C VAL A 119 1.41 -10.75 -2.16
N SER A 120 0.73 -11.86 -1.83
CA SER A 120 0.49 -12.93 -2.80
C SER A 120 -0.39 -12.43 -3.95
N GLU A 121 -0.17 -12.97 -5.16
CA GLU A 121 -0.94 -12.63 -6.36
C GLU A 121 -2.45 -12.82 -6.19
N ASP A 122 -2.86 -13.93 -5.55
CA ASP A 122 -4.28 -14.20 -5.30
C ASP A 122 -4.91 -13.10 -4.43
N PHE A 123 -4.21 -12.71 -3.37
CA PHE A 123 -4.69 -11.67 -2.47
C PHE A 123 -4.69 -10.28 -3.14
N LEU A 124 -3.69 -9.99 -3.99
CA LEU A 124 -3.67 -8.75 -4.77
C LEU A 124 -4.88 -8.66 -5.72
N ARG A 125 -5.27 -9.77 -6.34
CA ARG A 125 -6.49 -9.84 -7.17
C ARG A 125 -7.75 -9.58 -6.36
N GLU A 126 -7.85 -10.15 -5.15
CA GLU A 126 -8.97 -9.87 -4.23
C GLU A 126 -9.04 -8.39 -3.85
N VAL A 127 -7.90 -7.77 -3.53
CA VAL A 127 -7.80 -6.33 -3.23
C VAL A 127 -8.25 -5.49 -4.43
N ALA A 128 -7.71 -5.76 -5.62
CA ALA A 128 -8.07 -5.03 -6.84
C ALA A 128 -9.56 -5.18 -7.18
N PHE A 129 -10.12 -6.39 -7.07
CA PHE A 129 -11.55 -6.64 -7.27
C PHE A 129 -12.41 -5.88 -6.27
N THR A 130 -11.99 -5.81 -5.01
CA THR A 130 -12.71 -5.09 -3.95
C THR A 130 -12.68 -3.58 -4.20
N ILE A 131 -11.52 -3.03 -4.57
CA ILE A 131 -11.37 -1.61 -4.96
C ILE A 131 -12.26 -1.27 -6.15
N LEU A 132 -12.28 -2.12 -7.19
CA LEU A 132 -13.10 -1.92 -8.38
C LEU A 132 -14.59 -1.73 -8.04
N HIS A 133 -15.11 -2.49 -7.07
CA HIS A 133 -16.51 -2.44 -6.66
C HIS A 133 -16.80 -1.49 -5.48
N ALA A 134 -15.77 -0.94 -4.84
CA ALA A 134 -15.91 -0.02 -3.72
C ALA A 134 -16.58 1.29 -4.17
N LYS A 135 -17.78 1.58 -3.64
CA LYS A 135 -18.49 2.85 -3.93
C LYS A 135 -17.84 4.08 -3.28
N THR A 136 -16.95 3.86 -2.31
CA THR A 136 -16.21 4.91 -1.60
C THR A 136 -15.03 5.46 -2.41
N ILE A 137 -14.60 4.75 -3.46
CA ILE A 137 -13.52 5.18 -4.36
C ILE A 137 -14.14 5.75 -5.62
N SER A 138 -13.73 6.96 -6.00
CA SER A 138 -14.28 7.65 -7.17
C SER A 138 -13.97 6.91 -8.47
N VAL A 139 -14.87 7.00 -9.46
CA VAL A 139 -14.64 6.44 -10.80
C VAL A 139 -13.39 7.06 -11.44
N LYS A 140 -13.15 8.36 -11.20
CA LYS A 140 -11.95 9.05 -11.64
C LYS A 140 -10.68 8.37 -11.13
N ASP A 141 -10.61 8.08 -9.84
CA ASP A 141 -9.43 7.42 -9.25
C ASP A 141 -9.25 5.99 -9.77
N LYS A 142 -10.34 5.27 -9.98
CA LYS A 142 -10.28 3.91 -10.55
C LYS A 142 -9.71 3.91 -11.96
N LYS A 143 -10.08 4.89 -12.79
CA LYS A 143 -9.49 5.07 -14.13
C LYS A 143 -8.03 5.49 -14.05
N ASP A 144 -7.76 6.51 -13.23
CA ASP A 144 -6.42 7.09 -13.04
C ASP A 144 -5.36 6.06 -12.62
N PHE A 145 -5.75 5.08 -11.81
CA PHE A 145 -4.86 4.01 -11.35
C PHE A 145 -5.07 2.65 -12.05
N GLY A 146 -5.78 2.62 -13.18
CA GLY A 146 -5.85 1.44 -14.06
C GLY A 146 -6.79 0.31 -13.62
N PHE A 147 -7.68 0.55 -12.63
CA PHE A 147 -8.73 -0.40 -12.25
C PHE A 147 -9.90 -0.42 -13.24
N LEU A 148 -10.12 0.68 -13.97
CA LEU A 148 -11.14 0.82 -15.01
C LEU A 148 -10.50 1.33 -16.31
N PRO A 149 -11.06 0.98 -17.48
CA PRO A 149 -10.61 1.54 -18.75
C PRO A 149 -10.89 3.05 -18.81
N ASN A 150 -10.00 3.78 -19.48
CA ASN A 150 -10.12 5.23 -19.72
C ASN A 150 -11.29 5.56 -20.64
#